data_AF-A0ABD7BXX9-F1
#
_entry.id   AF-A0ABD7BXX9-F1
#
_cell.length_a   1.000
_cell.length_b   1.000
_cell.length_c   1.000
_cell.angle_alpha   90.00
_cell.angle_beta   90.00
_cell.angle_gamma   90.00
#
_symmetry.space_group_name_H-M   'P 1'
#
loop_
_entity.id
_entity.type
_entity.pdbx_description
1 polymer ?
#
loop_
_entity_poly.entity_id
_entity_poly.type
_entity_poly.pdbx_seq_one_letter_code
_entity_poly.pdbx_strand_id
1 'polypeptide(L)'
;MRIQKLIEINDIDALTKRKNAFFAANKKETSMTKLANILFDTAIHWPEGKYHLDAAAEQYLADRLTMPENLSPFDSELQTAIGAPASHELLVLFWHRTKQMQHDLPKNRLWIILAKLWLGALMDRDLDFLDRFRTDLESEFVKYNQLVDASDCQEVWPFTRLLEQWVLAPSLHNEQKIDEMIADTQAMGCISQAKYFTLAFARTRQGQPHHNPALVDHQESVNVRKTGSFIFRRRTYLGLSLSDIELNRDRSTLRRFEEGKTQLSFSSLVKLSEQMAVLVPTLLIDMYFKKQGQSQNITLGTSWRSLVMAKDQRWPKSKLQSVIDQSMASMKNIAPSLRQAQLFVLQRAAMEIGMTDVDTVAHYSLAHDLLPQILKSNHWGLFEYLILRYICPLLSFDELSMLFQQGKRMMQKHINYDGATFAYEAMSAVFVDAVNALPPDKATDFLHQFKWLYSVDVAKRSRWQAIGGLKTALDLTQRTTATRASVQQFITCCKSTGHGTVLADLRAQWHNLVPEGYFEI
;
A
#
# COMPACT_ATOMS: atom_id res chain seq x y z
N MET A 1 -12.36 3.05 9.72
CA MET A 1 -12.95 3.89 8.66
C MET A 1 -11.98 3.89 7.48
N ARG A 2 -12.22 3.03 6.47
CA ARG A 2 -11.39 2.93 5.24
C ARG A 2 -12.30 3.17 4.05
N ILE A 3 -12.39 4.40 3.55
CA ILE A 3 -13.40 4.80 2.57
C ILE A 3 -12.84 5.05 1.17
N GLN A 4 -11.53 5.20 1.03
CA GLN A 4 -10.83 5.48 -0.22
C GLN A 4 -11.25 4.53 -1.33
N LYS A 5 -11.26 3.21 -1.07
CA LYS A 5 -11.72 2.24 -2.08
C LYS A 5 -13.16 2.47 -2.52
N LEU A 6 -14.04 2.93 -1.62
CA LEU A 6 -15.43 3.25 -1.98
C LEU A 6 -15.53 4.53 -2.81
N ILE A 7 -14.69 5.52 -2.54
CA ILE A 7 -14.56 6.75 -3.35
C ILE A 7 -14.07 6.38 -4.75
N GLU A 8 -12.98 5.60 -4.83
CA GLU A 8 -12.34 5.17 -6.08
C GLU A 8 -13.29 4.39 -6.99
N ILE A 9 -14.19 3.60 -6.41
CA ILE A 9 -15.22 2.86 -7.16
C ILE A 9 -16.57 3.56 -7.17
N ASN A 10 -16.69 4.78 -6.65
CA ASN A 10 -17.94 5.53 -6.55
C ASN A 10 -19.14 4.70 -6.00
N ASP A 11 -18.94 4.03 -4.87
CA ASP A 11 -19.98 3.26 -4.17
C ASP A 11 -20.68 4.14 -3.12
N ILE A 12 -21.56 5.02 -3.61
CA ILE A 12 -22.31 6.00 -2.81
C ILE A 12 -23.21 5.31 -1.78
N ASP A 13 -23.81 4.17 -2.12
CA ASP A 13 -24.67 3.41 -1.22
C ASP A 13 -23.89 2.88 -0.02
N ALA A 14 -22.71 2.28 -0.25
CA ALA A 14 -21.86 1.82 0.83
C ALA A 14 -21.29 2.98 1.66
N LEU A 15 -20.96 4.12 1.04
CA LEU A 15 -20.53 5.33 1.75
C LEU A 15 -21.65 5.84 2.68
N THR A 16 -22.87 5.98 2.15
CA THR A 16 -24.05 6.45 2.90
C THR A 16 -24.39 5.49 4.05
N LYS A 17 -24.38 4.18 3.80
CA LYS A 17 -24.59 3.16 4.83
C LYS A 17 -23.55 3.26 5.95
N ARG A 18 -22.27 3.48 5.59
CA ARG A 18 -21.19 3.65 6.57
C ARG A 18 -21.30 4.95 7.36
N LYS A 19 -21.66 6.06 6.70
CA LYS A 19 -21.96 7.34 7.35
C LYS A 19 -23.02 7.14 8.43
N ASN A 20 -24.16 6.54 8.05
CA ASN A 20 -25.27 6.30 8.97
C ASN A 20 -24.87 5.40 10.16
N ALA A 21 -24.16 4.30 9.91
CA ALA A 21 -23.69 3.41 10.97
C ALA A 21 -22.71 4.11 11.93
N PHE A 22 -21.81 4.95 11.40
CA PHE A 22 -20.86 5.70 12.20
C PHE A 22 -21.55 6.71 13.13
N PHE A 23 -22.49 7.50 12.61
CA PHE A 23 -23.22 8.50 13.42
C PHE A 23 -24.27 7.88 14.36
N ALA A 24 -24.78 6.69 14.04
CA ALA A 24 -25.60 5.93 14.99
C ALA A 24 -24.80 5.51 16.24
N ALA A 25 -23.51 5.17 16.06
CA ALA A 25 -22.61 4.80 17.15
C ALA A 25 -22.00 6.02 17.88
N ASN A 26 -21.88 7.16 17.20
CA ASN A 26 -21.22 8.38 17.71
C ASN A 26 -22.20 9.57 17.72
N LYS A 27 -23.12 9.57 18.69
CA LYS A 27 -24.19 10.58 18.79
C LYS A 27 -23.73 11.94 19.33
N LYS A 28 -22.63 11.98 20.09
CA LYS A 28 -22.09 13.22 20.67
C LYS A 28 -21.35 13.98 19.59
N GLU A 29 -21.70 15.24 19.39
CA GLU A 29 -20.91 16.13 18.56
C GLU A 29 -19.56 16.40 19.23
N THR A 30 -18.50 16.00 18.54
CA THR A 30 -17.10 16.16 18.94
C THR A 30 -16.29 16.63 17.74
N SER A 31 -15.05 17.02 17.98
CA SER A 31 -14.15 17.39 16.88
C SER A 31 -13.96 16.27 15.86
N MET A 32 -13.92 15.02 16.32
CA MET A 32 -13.76 13.85 15.46
C MET A 32 -15.03 13.60 14.61
N THR A 33 -16.22 13.71 15.19
CA THR A 33 -17.46 13.52 14.42
C THR A 33 -17.66 14.63 13.38
N LYS A 34 -17.14 15.84 13.62
CA LYS A 34 -17.11 16.92 12.60
C LYS A 34 -16.20 16.59 11.44
N LEU A 35 -14.94 16.19 11.71
CA LEU A 35 -14.01 15.76 10.67
C LEU A 35 -14.55 14.56 9.88
N ALA A 36 -15.19 13.60 10.56
CA ALA A 36 -15.82 12.46 9.91
C ALA A 36 -17.01 12.89 9.04
N ASN A 37 -17.79 13.89 9.44
CA ASN A 37 -18.87 14.41 8.61
C ASN A 37 -18.34 15.02 7.32
N ILE A 38 -17.34 15.92 7.44
CA ILE A 38 -16.66 16.52 6.27
C ILE A 38 -16.16 15.40 5.36
N LEU A 39 -15.45 14.42 5.91
CA LEU A 39 -14.94 13.30 5.13
C LEU A 39 -16.03 12.55 4.36
N PHE A 40 -17.13 12.18 5.03
CA PHE A 40 -18.20 11.44 4.36
C PHE A 40 -18.92 12.28 3.31
N ASP A 41 -19.15 13.56 3.58
CA ASP A 41 -19.79 14.49 2.64
C ASP A 41 -18.91 14.65 1.39
N THR A 42 -17.62 14.95 1.59
CA THR A 42 -16.66 15.05 0.50
C THR A 42 -16.54 13.74 -0.28
N ALA A 43 -16.54 12.59 0.39
CA ALA A 43 -16.46 11.28 -0.26
C ALA A 43 -17.69 10.95 -1.11
N ILE A 44 -18.88 11.33 -0.68
CA ILE A 44 -20.14 11.10 -1.41
C ILE A 44 -20.20 11.99 -2.65
N HIS A 45 -19.77 13.25 -2.53
CA HIS A 45 -19.78 14.22 -3.62
C HIS A 45 -18.48 14.27 -4.44
N TRP A 46 -17.49 13.43 -4.11
CA TRP A 46 -16.22 13.34 -4.83
C TRP A 46 -16.33 13.25 -6.36
N PRO A 47 -17.24 12.44 -6.96
CA PRO A 47 -17.38 12.38 -8.42
C PRO A 47 -18.00 13.63 -9.05
N GLU A 48 -18.58 14.53 -8.26
CA GLU A 48 -19.24 15.74 -8.76
C GLU A 48 -18.21 16.82 -9.05
N GLY A 49 -17.93 17.07 -10.33
CA GLY A 49 -16.84 17.95 -10.74
C GLY A 49 -16.98 19.43 -10.35
N LYS A 50 -18.11 19.84 -9.79
CA LYS A 50 -18.36 21.20 -9.29
C LYS A 50 -18.53 21.28 -7.77
N TYR A 51 -18.42 20.14 -7.09
CA TYR A 51 -18.51 20.12 -5.64
C TYR A 51 -17.21 20.64 -5.04
N HIS A 52 -17.33 21.67 -4.21
CA HIS A 52 -16.26 22.23 -3.39
C HIS A 52 -16.71 22.28 -1.93
N LEU A 53 -15.74 22.25 -1.04
CA LEU A 53 -15.96 22.46 0.39
C LEU A 53 -16.51 23.87 0.63
N ASP A 54 -17.45 24.00 1.57
CA ASP A 54 -17.83 25.33 2.03
C ASP A 54 -16.74 25.95 2.91
N ALA A 55 -16.77 27.28 3.03
CA ALA A 55 -15.74 28.02 3.78
C ALA A 55 -15.62 27.60 5.25
N ALA A 56 -16.71 27.14 5.88
CA ALA A 56 -16.70 26.69 7.26
C ALA A 56 -16.00 25.33 7.41
N ALA A 57 -16.25 24.40 6.48
CA ALA A 57 -15.56 23.12 6.41
C ALA A 57 -14.06 23.31 6.13
N GLU A 58 -13.71 24.21 5.21
CA GLU A 58 -12.31 24.52 4.92
C GLU A 58 -11.58 25.13 6.12
N GLN A 59 -12.17 26.12 6.79
CA GLN A 59 -11.59 26.69 7.99
C GLN A 59 -11.42 25.63 9.09
N TYR A 60 -12.41 24.74 9.24
CA TYR A 60 -12.33 23.65 10.21
C TYR A 60 -11.19 22.66 9.89
N LEU A 61 -10.98 22.35 8.61
CA LEU A 61 -9.84 21.54 8.16
C LEU A 61 -8.52 22.26 8.39
N ALA A 62 -8.44 23.55 8.09
CA ALA A 62 -7.25 24.37 8.35
C ALA A 62 -6.91 24.42 9.85
N ASP A 63 -7.91 24.52 10.73
CA ASP A 63 -7.68 24.55 12.18
C ASP A 63 -7.24 23.18 12.74
N ARG A 64 -7.72 22.08 12.16
CA ARG A 64 -7.56 20.72 12.75
C ARG A 64 -6.53 19.84 12.06
N LEU A 65 -6.25 20.03 10.78
CA LEU A 65 -5.19 19.31 10.07
C LEU A 65 -3.85 20.04 10.17
N THR A 66 -3.47 20.33 11.41
CA THR A 66 -2.29 21.15 11.72
C THR A 66 -0.96 20.40 11.60
N MET A 67 -0.85 19.09 11.88
CA MET A 67 0.46 18.39 11.92
C MET A 67 0.40 16.85 11.70
N PRO A 68 1.00 16.32 10.60
CA PRO A 68 1.14 14.89 10.31
C PRO A 68 2.27 14.10 11.02
N GLU A 69 2.70 14.43 12.25
CA GLU A 69 3.80 13.67 12.91
C GLU A 69 3.45 12.18 13.08
N ASN A 70 2.16 11.82 12.97
CA ASN A 70 1.71 10.48 12.66
C ASN A 70 0.41 10.56 11.86
N LEU A 71 0.47 10.65 10.52
CA LEU A 71 -0.72 10.49 9.67
C LEU A 71 -1.41 9.18 10.03
N SER A 72 -2.49 9.29 10.80
CA SER A 72 -3.36 8.14 11.02
C SER A 72 -4.01 7.78 9.69
N PRO A 73 -4.52 6.55 9.52
CA PRO A 73 -5.29 6.24 8.33
C PRO A 73 -6.47 7.18 8.13
N PHE A 74 -7.07 7.71 9.20
CA PHE A 74 -8.10 8.74 9.09
C PHE A 74 -7.58 10.00 8.39
N ASP A 75 -6.43 10.54 8.80
CA ASP A 75 -5.86 11.74 8.20
C ASP A 75 -5.45 11.48 6.74
N SER A 76 -4.97 10.26 6.44
CA SER A 76 -4.63 9.85 5.08
C SER A 76 -5.84 9.74 4.15
N GLU A 77 -6.96 9.23 4.69
CA GLU A 77 -8.25 9.13 3.99
C GLU A 77 -8.85 10.52 3.75
N LEU A 78 -8.72 11.42 4.73
CA LEU A 78 -9.15 12.80 4.62
C LEU A 78 -8.36 13.56 3.57
N GLN A 79 -7.03 13.44 3.53
CA GLN A 79 -6.22 13.99 2.45
C GLN A 79 -6.61 13.47 1.07
N THR A 80 -6.97 12.18 0.94
CA THR A 80 -7.46 11.63 -0.34
C THR A 80 -8.80 12.26 -0.75
N ALA A 81 -9.73 12.41 0.19
CA ALA A 81 -11.06 12.89 -0.11
C ALA A 81 -11.08 14.39 -0.44
N ILE A 82 -10.36 15.21 0.32
CA ILE A 82 -10.43 16.68 0.23
C ILE A 82 -9.59 17.28 -0.89
N GLY A 83 -8.63 16.55 -1.45
CA GLY A 83 -7.69 17.11 -2.42
C GLY A 83 -8.36 17.80 -3.60
N ALA A 84 -9.43 17.22 -4.14
CA ALA A 84 -10.13 17.75 -5.31
C ALA A 84 -11.25 18.76 -4.97
N PRO A 85 -11.93 18.69 -3.81
CA PRO A 85 -12.92 19.72 -3.45
C PRO A 85 -12.37 20.91 -2.65
N ALA A 86 -11.08 20.94 -2.33
CA ALA A 86 -10.45 22.02 -1.58
C ALA A 86 -10.13 23.24 -2.45
N SER A 87 -10.23 24.43 -1.84
CA SER A 87 -9.75 25.67 -2.42
C SER A 87 -8.24 25.68 -2.62
N HIS A 88 -7.79 26.55 -3.52
CA HIS A 88 -6.39 26.91 -3.73
C HIS A 88 -5.69 27.21 -2.39
N GLU A 89 -6.28 28.07 -1.55
CA GLU A 89 -5.70 28.51 -0.29
C GLU A 89 -5.52 27.35 0.70
N LEU A 90 -6.48 26.42 0.76
CA LEU A 90 -6.38 25.24 1.62
C LEU A 90 -5.29 24.27 1.11
N LEU A 91 -5.18 24.08 -0.21
CA LEU A 91 -4.11 23.28 -0.81
C LEU A 91 -2.72 23.89 -0.55
N VAL A 92 -2.56 25.20 -0.71
CA VAL A 92 -1.33 25.95 -0.40
C VAL A 92 -0.96 25.78 1.07
N LEU A 93 -1.94 25.91 1.98
CA LEU A 93 -1.73 25.72 3.41
C LEU A 93 -1.22 24.30 3.73
N PHE A 94 -1.85 23.26 3.18
CA PHE A 94 -1.40 21.87 3.40
C PHE A 94 -0.03 21.59 2.81
N TRP A 95 0.28 22.17 1.65
CA TRP A 95 1.62 22.07 1.08
C TRP A 95 2.68 22.69 1.99
N HIS A 96 2.48 23.92 2.47
CA HIS A 96 3.42 24.59 3.37
C HIS A 96 3.62 23.82 4.68
N ARG A 97 2.54 23.32 5.28
CA ARG A 97 2.63 22.49 6.50
C ARG A 97 3.35 21.17 6.24
N THR A 98 3.11 20.54 5.09
CA THR A 98 3.81 19.30 4.69
C THR A 98 5.32 19.55 4.55
N LYS A 99 5.73 20.67 3.95
CA LYS A 99 7.14 21.06 3.81
C LYS A 99 7.82 21.33 5.15
N GLN A 100 7.17 22.06 6.05
CA GLN A 100 7.70 22.33 7.40
C GLN A 100 8.03 21.03 8.16
N MET A 101 7.35 19.94 7.83
CA MET A 101 7.46 18.65 8.52
C MET A 101 8.29 17.60 7.78
N GLN A 102 8.98 17.97 6.72
CA GLN A 102 9.82 17.04 5.93
C GLN A 102 10.84 16.26 6.79
N HIS A 103 11.27 16.83 7.93
CA HIS A 103 12.25 16.22 8.83
C HIS A 103 11.64 15.16 9.75
N ASP A 104 10.33 15.24 10.03
CA ASP A 104 9.61 14.35 10.95
C ASP A 104 8.82 13.25 10.21
N LEU A 105 8.61 13.40 8.91
CA LEU A 105 7.93 12.42 8.07
C LEU A 105 8.89 11.33 7.56
N PRO A 106 8.46 10.04 7.53
CA PRO A 106 9.16 9.05 6.73
C PRO A 106 9.28 9.52 5.28
N LYS A 107 10.48 9.40 4.69
CA LYS A 107 10.76 9.86 3.32
C LYS A 107 9.78 9.32 2.28
N ASN A 108 9.30 8.10 2.46
CA ASN A 108 8.32 7.46 1.57
C ASN A 108 6.86 7.92 1.79
N ARG A 109 6.58 8.72 2.83
CA ARG A 109 5.26 9.30 3.08
C ARG A 109 5.14 10.70 2.53
N LEU A 110 6.22 11.48 2.58
CA LEU A 110 6.25 12.86 2.08
C LEU A 110 5.78 12.93 0.62
N TRP A 111 6.39 12.13 -0.26
CA TRP A 111 6.03 12.14 -1.69
C TRP A 111 4.58 11.73 -1.95
N ILE A 112 4.03 10.76 -1.20
CA ILE A 112 2.63 10.30 -1.37
C ILE A 112 1.67 11.46 -1.10
N ILE A 113 1.93 12.26 -0.06
CA ILE A 113 1.13 13.42 0.28
C ILE A 113 1.24 14.46 -0.84
N LEU A 114 2.46 14.74 -1.29
CA LEU A 114 2.71 15.72 -2.35
C LEU A 114 2.02 15.32 -3.67
N ALA A 115 2.08 14.05 -4.06
CA ALA A 115 1.42 13.54 -5.26
C ALA A 115 -0.12 13.65 -5.17
N LYS A 116 -0.71 13.46 -3.99
CA LYS A 116 -2.16 13.64 -3.79
C LYS A 116 -2.58 15.10 -3.89
N LEU A 117 -1.81 16.03 -3.31
CA LEU A 117 -2.07 17.47 -3.45
C LEU A 117 -1.99 17.90 -4.91
N TRP A 118 -0.99 17.41 -5.63
CA TRP A 118 -0.82 17.64 -7.06
C TRP A 118 -2.01 17.15 -7.88
N LEU A 119 -2.45 15.90 -7.63
CA LEU A 119 -3.62 15.34 -8.31
C LEU A 119 -4.91 16.13 -8.01
N GLY A 120 -5.08 16.59 -6.76
CA GLY A 120 -6.18 17.47 -6.37
C GLY A 120 -6.21 18.77 -7.18
N ALA A 121 -5.06 19.47 -7.23
CA ALA A 121 -4.91 20.70 -8.03
C ALA A 121 -5.15 20.47 -9.53
N LEU A 122 -4.69 19.34 -10.09
CA LEU A 122 -4.97 18.96 -11.48
C LEU A 122 -6.46 18.73 -11.74
N MET A 123 -7.19 18.13 -10.79
CA MET A 123 -8.63 17.89 -10.91
C MET A 123 -9.45 19.18 -10.99
N ASP A 124 -8.96 20.27 -10.39
CA ASP A 124 -9.59 21.58 -10.48
C ASP A 124 -8.92 22.52 -11.49
N ARG A 125 -7.87 22.06 -12.19
CA ARG A 125 -7.08 22.86 -13.15
C ARG A 125 -6.47 24.12 -12.51
N ASP A 126 -6.05 24.02 -11.27
CA ASP A 126 -5.38 25.09 -10.51
C ASP A 126 -3.93 25.27 -10.98
N LEU A 127 -3.76 25.91 -12.14
CA LEU A 127 -2.46 26.14 -12.76
C LEU A 127 -1.52 26.98 -11.87
N ASP A 128 -2.07 27.93 -11.10
CA ASP A 128 -1.29 28.77 -10.19
C ASP A 128 -0.64 27.96 -9.07
N PHE A 129 -1.38 27.00 -8.49
CA PHE A 129 -0.80 26.06 -7.53
C PHE A 129 0.24 25.17 -8.20
N LEU A 130 -0.09 24.59 -9.37
CA LEU A 130 0.77 23.65 -10.07
C LEU A 130 2.12 24.26 -10.44
N ASP A 131 2.14 25.49 -10.96
CA ASP A 131 3.39 26.16 -11.36
C ASP A 131 4.31 26.45 -10.16
N ARG A 132 3.74 26.73 -8.99
CA ARG A 132 4.52 26.96 -7.75
C ARG A 132 5.01 25.66 -7.13
N PHE A 133 4.22 24.59 -7.23
CA PHE A 133 4.48 23.31 -6.58
C PHE A 133 5.39 22.38 -7.38
N ARG A 134 5.41 22.50 -8.72
CA ARG A 134 6.10 21.56 -9.63
C ARG A 134 7.56 21.31 -9.23
N THR A 135 8.31 22.38 -9.00
CA THR A 135 9.74 22.32 -8.67
C THR A 135 9.99 21.50 -7.40
N ASP A 136 9.14 21.64 -6.39
CA ASP A 136 9.31 20.92 -5.13
C ASP A 136 8.97 19.44 -5.28
N LEU A 137 7.91 19.12 -6.01
CA LEU A 137 7.55 17.75 -6.32
C LEU A 137 8.65 17.03 -7.13
N GLU A 138 9.16 17.67 -8.19
CA GLU A 138 10.24 17.14 -9.01
C GLU A 138 11.54 16.96 -8.22
N SER A 139 11.88 17.93 -7.36
CA SER A 139 13.08 17.84 -6.50
C SER A 139 13.02 16.62 -5.56
N GLU A 140 11.86 16.31 -5.00
CA GLU A 140 11.67 15.17 -4.12
C GLU A 140 11.71 13.83 -4.89
N PHE A 141 11.18 13.80 -6.12
CA PHE A 141 11.29 12.61 -6.98
C PHE A 141 12.74 12.27 -7.35
N VAL A 142 13.54 13.27 -7.70
CA VAL A 142 14.95 13.09 -8.08
C VAL A 142 15.79 12.68 -6.88
N LYS A 143 15.61 13.33 -5.74
CA LYS A 143 16.44 13.19 -4.53
C LYS A 143 16.44 11.80 -3.90
N TYR A 144 15.40 11.00 -4.13
CA TYR A 144 15.26 9.67 -3.51
C TYR A 144 15.20 8.50 -4.49
N ASN A 145 15.48 8.71 -5.78
CA ASN A 145 15.26 7.71 -6.83
C ASN A 145 13.83 7.13 -6.83
N GLN A 146 12.88 7.87 -6.23
CA GLN A 146 11.49 7.47 -6.07
C GLN A 146 10.74 7.55 -7.39
N LEU A 147 11.31 8.18 -8.42
CA LEU A 147 10.74 8.18 -9.77
C LEU A 147 10.56 6.76 -10.31
N VAL A 148 11.48 5.82 -10.02
CA VAL A 148 11.39 4.42 -10.45
C VAL A 148 10.30 3.69 -9.66
N ASP A 149 10.31 3.79 -8.33
CA ASP A 149 9.26 3.17 -7.50
C ASP A 149 7.87 3.77 -7.76
N ALA A 150 7.76 5.07 -8.03
CA ALA A 150 6.51 5.77 -8.30
C ALA A 150 5.98 5.54 -9.73
N SER A 151 6.87 5.41 -10.73
CA SER A 151 6.46 5.06 -12.09
C SER A 151 5.93 3.63 -12.18
N ASP A 152 6.47 2.70 -11.40
CA ASP A 152 6.16 1.28 -11.54
C ASP A 152 5.25 0.68 -10.46
N CYS A 153 5.14 1.31 -9.29
CA CYS A 153 4.29 0.82 -8.21
C CYS A 153 2.99 1.61 -8.07
N GLN A 154 2.78 2.65 -8.87
CA GLN A 154 1.58 3.48 -8.86
C GLN A 154 1.22 3.95 -10.28
N GLU A 155 0.35 3.20 -10.98
CA GLU A 155 -0.27 3.62 -12.26
C GLU A 155 -0.87 5.04 -12.18
N VAL A 156 -1.16 5.52 -10.97
CA VAL A 156 -1.59 6.89 -10.69
C VAL A 156 -0.60 7.92 -11.22
N TRP A 157 0.71 7.68 -11.16
CA TRP A 157 1.70 8.67 -11.60
C TRP A 157 1.73 8.87 -13.13
N PRO A 158 1.86 7.81 -13.97
CA PRO A 158 1.69 7.94 -15.42
C PRO A 158 0.37 8.61 -15.82
N PHE A 159 -0.74 8.23 -15.17
CA PHE A 159 -2.05 8.86 -15.39
C PHE A 159 -2.03 10.35 -15.06
N THR A 160 -1.46 10.72 -13.90
CA THR A 160 -1.34 12.11 -13.44
C THR A 160 -0.53 12.96 -14.43
N ARG A 161 0.49 12.38 -15.08
CA ARG A 161 1.28 13.06 -16.12
C ARG A 161 0.51 13.28 -17.41
N LEU A 162 -0.28 12.29 -17.85
CA LEU A 162 -1.17 12.47 -19.00
C LEU A 162 -2.25 13.52 -18.71
N LEU A 163 -2.79 13.50 -17.48
CA LEU A 163 -3.75 14.48 -17.00
C LEU A 163 -3.17 15.90 -17.03
N GLU A 164 -1.94 16.08 -16.52
CA GLU A 164 -1.21 17.35 -16.60
C GLU A 164 -1.03 17.83 -18.05
N GLN A 165 -0.60 16.95 -18.96
CA GLN A 165 -0.46 17.30 -20.37
C GLN A 165 -1.78 17.76 -20.99
N TRP A 166 -2.89 17.10 -20.64
CA TRP A 166 -4.21 17.51 -21.09
C TRP A 166 -4.65 18.83 -20.47
N VAL A 167 -4.41 19.07 -19.18
CA VAL A 167 -4.75 20.33 -18.49
C VAL A 167 -4.00 21.51 -19.11
N LEU A 168 -2.71 21.35 -19.43
CA LEU A 168 -1.90 22.39 -20.07
C LEU A 168 -2.25 22.62 -21.54
N ALA A 169 -2.67 21.57 -22.26
CA ALA A 169 -3.02 21.64 -23.68
C ALA A 169 -4.21 20.71 -24.01
N PRO A 170 -5.46 21.14 -23.74
CA PRO A 170 -6.64 20.33 -24.01
C PRO A 170 -6.79 20.09 -25.51
N SER A 171 -6.74 18.82 -25.91
CA SER A 171 -6.91 18.41 -27.30
C SER A 171 -7.46 16.99 -27.39
N LEU A 172 -8.12 16.65 -28.51
CA LEU A 172 -8.61 15.30 -28.77
C LEU A 172 -7.48 14.27 -28.69
N HIS A 173 -6.28 14.63 -29.16
CA HIS A 173 -5.12 13.75 -29.11
C HIS A 173 -4.67 13.44 -27.67
N ASN A 174 -4.64 14.43 -26.78
CA ASN A 174 -4.27 14.21 -25.38
C ASN A 174 -5.38 13.48 -24.60
N GLU A 175 -6.65 13.71 -24.95
CA GLU A 175 -7.79 12.97 -24.39
C GLU A 175 -7.73 11.48 -24.77
N GLN A 176 -7.45 11.18 -26.04
CA GLN A 176 -7.27 9.80 -26.52
C GLN A 176 -6.19 9.05 -25.75
N LYS A 177 -5.06 9.68 -25.41
CA LYS A 177 -4.01 9.03 -24.60
C LYS A 177 -4.50 8.65 -23.20
N ILE A 178 -5.33 9.49 -22.58
CA ILE A 178 -5.91 9.20 -21.26
C ILE A 178 -6.91 8.04 -21.38
N ASP A 179 -7.78 8.08 -22.38
CA ASP A 179 -8.77 7.02 -22.63
C ASP A 179 -8.11 5.67 -22.95
N GLU A 180 -7.03 5.67 -23.76
CA GLU A 180 -6.22 4.49 -24.06
C GLU A 180 -5.61 3.89 -22.79
N MET A 181 -5.01 4.73 -21.93
CA MET A 181 -4.46 4.26 -20.65
C MET A 181 -5.54 3.65 -19.75
N ILE A 182 -6.73 4.26 -19.67
CA ILE A 182 -7.86 3.72 -18.89
C ILE A 182 -8.29 2.36 -19.45
N ALA A 183 -8.41 2.24 -20.76
CA ALA A 183 -8.78 1.00 -21.43
C ALA A 183 -7.75 -0.11 -21.20
N ASP A 184 -6.45 0.22 -21.27
CA ASP A 184 -5.36 -0.73 -21.03
C ASP A 184 -5.29 -1.19 -19.56
N THR A 185 -5.46 -0.28 -18.60
CA THR A 185 -5.59 -0.63 -17.17
C THR A 185 -6.78 -1.59 -16.97
N GLN A 186 -7.92 -1.33 -17.63
CA GLN A 186 -9.09 -2.21 -17.55
C GLN A 186 -8.85 -3.58 -18.20
N ALA A 187 -8.19 -3.63 -19.37
CA ALA A 187 -7.86 -4.86 -20.09
C ALA A 187 -6.96 -5.80 -19.26
N MET A 188 -6.16 -5.24 -18.36
CA MET A 188 -5.30 -5.97 -17.43
C MET A 188 -6.00 -6.39 -16.12
N GLY A 189 -7.31 -6.17 -16.03
CA GLY A 189 -8.16 -6.58 -14.92
C GLY A 189 -8.10 -5.65 -13.70
N CYS A 190 -7.45 -4.48 -13.80
CA CYS A 190 -7.39 -3.46 -12.75
C CYS A 190 -8.67 -2.58 -12.78
N ILE A 191 -9.84 -3.21 -12.64
CA ILE A 191 -11.16 -2.58 -12.83
C ILE A 191 -11.40 -1.40 -11.89
N SER A 192 -11.09 -1.54 -10.60
CA SER A 192 -11.27 -0.45 -9.62
C SER A 192 -10.40 0.76 -9.97
N GLN A 193 -9.19 0.54 -10.47
CA GLN A 193 -8.28 1.63 -10.82
C GLN A 193 -8.67 2.33 -12.13
N ALA A 194 -9.08 1.58 -13.17
CA ALA A 194 -9.62 2.16 -14.38
C ALA A 194 -10.86 3.02 -14.09
N LYS A 195 -11.74 2.56 -13.18
CA LYS A 195 -12.89 3.35 -12.72
C LYS A 195 -12.46 4.63 -12.02
N TYR A 196 -11.47 4.56 -11.13
CA TYR A 196 -10.91 5.75 -10.48
C TYR A 196 -10.37 6.77 -11.49
N PHE A 197 -9.59 6.33 -12.48
CA PHE A 197 -9.07 7.21 -13.54
C PHE A 197 -10.17 7.84 -14.38
N THR A 198 -11.21 7.06 -14.71
CA THR A 198 -12.40 7.57 -15.42
C THR A 198 -13.07 8.70 -14.65
N LEU A 199 -13.27 8.52 -13.33
CA LEU A 199 -13.89 9.52 -12.47
C LEU A 199 -13.01 10.75 -12.29
N ALA A 200 -11.71 10.55 -12.07
CA ALA A 200 -10.72 11.61 -11.96
C ALA A 200 -10.71 12.48 -13.22
N PHE A 201 -10.65 11.87 -14.41
CA PHE A 201 -10.65 12.60 -15.66
C PHE A 201 -12.00 13.31 -15.92
N ALA A 202 -13.13 12.66 -15.61
CA ALA A 202 -14.44 13.30 -15.69
C ALA A 202 -14.54 14.54 -14.80
N ARG A 203 -13.98 14.48 -13.58
CA ARG A 203 -13.85 15.63 -12.69
C ARG A 203 -12.97 16.71 -13.30
N THR A 204 -11.77 16.38 -13.77
CA THR A 204 -10.84 17.34 -14.39
C THR A 204 -11.45 18.11 -15.57
N ARG A 205 -12.30 17.45 -16.38
CA ARG A 205 -13.01 18.12 -17.49
C ARG A 205 -13.97 19.21 -17.03
N GLN A 206 -14.53 19.08 -15.84
CA GLN A 206 -15.55 19.98 -15.28
C GLN A 206 -15.00 20.94 -14.22
N GLY A 207 -13.92 20.56 -13.53
CA GLY A 207 -13.35 21.26 -12.40
C GLY A 207 -12.81 22.63 -12.77
N GLN A 208 -12.86 23.56 -11.84
CA GLN A 208 -12.32 24.91 -11.98
C GLN A 208 -11.67 25.30 -10.66
N PRO A 209 -10.64 26.17 -10.69
CA PRO A 209 -10.01 26.62 -9.47
C PRO A 209 -11.05 27.29 -8.56
N HIS A 210 -11.10 26.85 -7.30
CA HIS A 210 -11.94 27.44 -6.28
C HIS A 210 -11.06 28.22 -5.29
N HIS A 211 -11.52 29.40 -4.88
CA HIS A 211 -10.81 30.27 -3.96
C HIS A 211 -11.63 30.54 -2.71
N ASN A 212 -10.97 30.44 -1.55
CA ASN A 212 -11.46 30.86 -0.26
C ASN A 212 -10.52 31.92 0.34
N PRO A 213 -10.66 33.19 -0.07
CA PRO A 213 -9.79 34.27 0.41
C PRO A 213 -9.99 34.59 1.90
N ALA A 214 -11.05 34.06 2.52
CA ALA A 214 -11.32 34.23 3.94
C ALA A 214 -10.64 33.18 4.82
N LEU A 215 -9.94 32.19 4.23
CA LEU A 215 -9.22 31.17 4.98
C LEU A 215 -8.09 31.79 5.80
N VAL A 216 -8.08 31.54 7.11
CA VAL A 216 -7.03 32.02 8.02
C VAL A 216 -6.25 30.83 8.58
N ASP A 217 -4.92 30.89 8.48
CA ASP A 217 -4.04 29.95 9.19
C ASP A 217 -3.88 30.38 10.65
N HIS A 218 -4.68 29.78 11.55
CA HIS A 218 -4.60 30.07 12.98
C HIS A 218 -3.37 29.48 13.69
N GLN A 219 -2.42 28.85 12.97
CA GLN A 219 -1.20 28.21 13.49
C GLN A 219 -1.26 27.83 14.98
N GLU A 220 -2.07 26.82 15.31
CA GLU A 220 -1.94 26.23 16.64
C GLU A 220 -0.57 25.51 16.69
N SER A 221 0.39 26.09 17.41
CA SER A 221 1.65 25.40 17.70
C SER A 221 1.33 24.17 18.53
N VAL A 222 1.20 23.01 17.90
CA VAL A 222 1.07 21.75 18.64
C VAL A 222 2.45 21.43 19.22
N ASN A 223 2.71 21.93 20.42
CA ASN A 223 3.92 21.60 21.17
C ASN A 223 3.89 20.11 21.52
N VAL A 224 4.46 19.28 20.63
CA VAL A 224 4.62 17.85 20.88
C VAL A 224 5.71 17.66 21.94
N ARG A 225 5.32 17.76 23.22
CA ARG A 225 6.22 17.43 24.33
C ARG A 225 6.70 16.00 24.16
N LYS A 226 8.02 15.80 24.04
CA LYS A 226 8.70 14.50 23.84
C LYS A 226 8.40 13.43 24.91
N THR A 227 7.67 13.77 25.98
CA THR A 227 7.47 12.92 27.17
C THR A 227 6.03 12.43 27.45
N GLY A 228 5.05 12.68 26.57
CA GLY A 228 3.65 12.22 26.77
C GLY A 228 3.28 10.86 26.12
N SER A 229 2.24 10.20 26.64
CA SER A 229 1.58 9.06 25.97
C SER A 229 1.02 9.50 24.59
N PHE A 230 1.12 8.64 23.56
CA PHE A 230 0.59 8.94 22.22
C PHE A 230 -0.89 9.34 22.24
N ILE A 231 -1.64 8.71 23.13
CA ILE A 231 -3.06 8.93 23.38
C ILE A 231 -3.33 10.38 23.76
N PHE A 232 -2.60 10.90 24.75
CA PHE A 232 -2.70 12.30 25.16
C PHE A 232 -2.43 13.24 23.99
N ARG A 233 -1.33 13.03 23.25
CA ARG A 233 -0.94 13.85 22.11
C ARG A 233 -2.00 13.84 21.01
N ARG A 234 -2.49 12.65 20.64
CA ARG A 234 -3.52 12.49 19.60
C ARG A 234 -4.84 13.14 20.03
N ARG A 235 -5.22 12.98 21.30
CA ARG A 235 -6.42 13.59 21.85
C ARG A 235 -6.33 15.11 21.82
N THR A 236 -5.22 15.71 22.27
CA THR A 236 -5.04 17.17 22.23
C THR A 236 -4.95 17.69 20.80
N TYR A 237 -4.29 16.95 19.90
CA TYR A 237 -4.22 17.28 18.48
C TYR A 237 -5.61 17.36 17.83
N LEU A 238 -6.49 16.39 18.13
CA LEU A 238 -7.86 16.41 17.63
C LEU A 238 -8.75 17.42 18.37
N GLY A 239 -8.23 18.19 19.35
CA GLY A 239 -9.01 19.08 20.21
C GLY A 239 -10.14 18.33 20.93
N LEU A 240 -9.86 17.13 21.41
CA LEU A 240 -10.79 16.30 22.18
C LEU A 240 -10.53 16.47 23.68
N SER A 241 -11.59 16.57 24.48
CA SER A 241 -11.54 16.48 25.93
C SER A 241 -11.54 15.02 26.40
N LEU A 242 -11.19 14.77 27.66
CA LEU A 242 -11.35 13.43 28.25
C LEU A 242 -12.82 12.98 28.22
N SER A 243 -13.77 13.91 28.31
CA SER A 243 -15.22 13.60 28.25
C SER A 243 -15.69 13.17 26.86
N ASP A 244 -14.90 13.41 25.82
CA ASP A 244 -15.21 12.97 24.46
C ASP A 244 -14.79 11.51 24.23
N ILE A 245 -13.88 10.99 25.07
CA ILE A 245 -13.30 9.65 24.94
C ILE A 245 -13.63 8.71 26.12
N GLU A 246 -14.51 9.12 27.04
CA GLU A 246 -14.86 8.40 28.28
C GLU A 246 -15.79 7.18 28.13
N LEU A 247 -15.93 6.62 26.92
CA LEU A 247 -16.94 5.60 26.62
C LEU A 247 -16.76 4.33 27.48
N ASN A 248 -17.63 4.17 28.48
CA ASN A 248 -17.58 3.13 29.52
C ASN A 248 -16.31 3.15 30.39
N ARG A 249 -15.67 4.32 30.56
CA ARG A 249 -14.49 4.51 31.43
C ARG A 249 -14.64 5.83 32.17
N ASP A 250 -14.28 5.85 33.44
CA ASP A 250 -14.24 7.12 34.16
C ASP A 250 -13.05 8.00 33.68
N ARG A 251 -13.21 9.32 33.77
CA ARG A 251 -12.16 10.29 33.36
C ARG A 251 -10.86 10.12 34.13
N SER A 252 -10.92 9.69 35.38
CA SER A 252 -9.73 9.50 36.21
C SER A 252 -8.87 8.34 35.72
N THR A 253 -9.49 7.28 35.22
CA THR A 253 -8.84 6.11 34.63
C THR A 253 -8.17 6.48 33.32
N LEU A 254 -8.83 7.27 32.46
CA LEU A 254 -8.22 7.79 31.24
C LEU A 254 -7.04 8.73 31.53
N ARG A 255 -7.18 9.63 32.50
CA ARG A 255 -6.10 10.52 32.92
C ARG A 255 -4.89 9.73 33.45
N ARG A 256 -5.13 8.77 34.34
CA ARG A 256 -4.07 7.88 34.85
C ARG A 256 -3.43 7.08 33.72
N PHE A 257 -4.20 6.66 32.71
CA PHE A 257 -3.66 5.94 31.57
C PHE A 257 -2.78 6.83 30.70
N GLU A 258 -3.22 8.06 30.42
CA GLU A 258 -2.45 9.06 29.68
C GLU A 258 -1.15 9.44 30.42
N GLU A 259 -1.16 9.41 31.75
CA GLU A 259 0.00 9.62 32.63
C GLU A 259 0.86 8.35 32.83
N GLY A 260 0.51 7.22 32.23
CA GLY A 260 1.25 5.95 32.36
C GLY A 260 1.09 5.24 33.71
N LYS A 261 0.14 5.67 34.54
CA LYS A 261 -0.12 5.17 35.90
C LYS A 261 -1.09 3.99 35.97
N THR A 262 -1.72 3.62 34.85
CA THR A 262 -2.58 2.42 34.75
C THR A 262 -2.49 1.82 33.35
N GLN A 263 -3.01 0.61 33.18
CA GLN A 263 -3.14 -0.07 31.89
C GLN A 263 -4.61 -0.21 31.52
N LEU A 264 -4.92 -0.14 30.24
CA LEU A 264 -6.24 -0.46 29.70
C LEU A 264 -6.27 -1.90 29.19
N SER A 265 -7.42 -2.57 29.35
CA SER A 265 -7.66 -3.85 28.68
C SER A 265 -7.58 -3.69 27.16
N PHE A 266 -7.28 -4.76 26.43
CA PHE A 266 -7.23 -4.72 24.97
C PHE A 266 -8.55 -4.20 24.36
N SER A 267 -9.70 -4.69 24.85
CA SER A 267 -11.02 -4.20 24.41
C SER A 267 -11.21 -2.71 24.68
N SER A 268 -10.66 -2.19 25.79
CA SER A 268 -10.64 -0.76 26.06
C SER A 268 -9.74 0.00 25.10
N LEU A 269 -8.58 -0.54 24.73
CA LEU A 269 -7.70 0.08 23.74
C LEU A 269 -8.34 0.10 22.34
N VAL A 270 -9.05 -0.96 21.94
CA VAL A 270 -9.77 -1.02 20.66
C VAL A 270 -10.80 0.11 20.57
N LYS A 271 -11.69 0.21 21.56
CA LYS A 271 -12.69 1.28 21.61
C LYS A 271 -12.06 2.68 21.64
N LEU A 272 -10.98 2.85 22.39
CA LEU A 272 -10.25 4.13 22.44
C LEU A 272 -9.63 4.47 21.08
N SER A 273 -9.11 3.48 20.35
CA SER A 273 -8.57 3.66 19.00
C SER A 273 -9.62 4.15 18.01
N GLU A 274 -10.85 3.66 18.12
CA GLU A 274 -11.99 4.10 17.32
C GLU A 274 -12.33 5.57 17.59
N GLN A 275 -12.38 5.97 18.87
CA GLN A 275 -12.71 7.35 19.28
C GLN A 275 -11.65 8.38 18.84
N MET A 276 -10.42 7.94 18.58
CA MET A 276 -9.31 8.80 18.14
C MET A 276 -8.91 8.58 16.68
N ALA A 277 -9.71 7.78 15.95
CA ALA A 277 -9.52 7.45 14.54
C ALA A 277 -8.13 6.91 14.18
N VAL A 278 -7.55 6.09 15.06
CA VAL A 278 -6.23 5.47 14.90
C VAL A 278 -6.37 3.95 14.87
N LEU A 279 -5.46 3.27 14.18
CA LEU A 279 -5.46 1.82 14.19
C LEU A 279 -4.93 1.31 15.53
N VAL A 280 -5.52 0.22 16.02
CA VAL A 280 -5.00 -0.51 17.19
C VAL A 280 -3.51 -0.84 17.03
N PRO A 281 -3.02 -1.37 15.89
CA PRO A 281 -1.58 -1.49 15.63
C PRO A 281 -0.78 -0.21 15.86
N THR A 282 -1.25 0.95 15.43
CA THR A 282 -0.55 2.24 15.62
C THR A 282 -0.38 2.56 17.10
N LEU A 283 -1.43 2.33 17.90
CA LEU A 283 -1.37 2.50 19.36
C LEU A 283 -0.37 1.54 20.00
N LEU A 284 -0.45 0.25 19.62
CA LEU A 284 0.42 -0.78 20.17
C LEU A 284 1.89 -0.56 19.81
N ILE A 285 2.17 -0.09 18.59
CA ILE A 285 3.53 0.21 18.13
C ILE A 285 4.15 1.34 18.96
N ASP A 286 3.46 2.48 19.18
CA ASP A 286 3.99 3.57 20.03
C ASP A 286 4.20 3.12 21.49
N MET A 287 3.24 2.39 22.04
CA MET A 287 3.32 1.86 23.41
C MET A 287 4.48 0.87 23.57
N TYR A 288 4.81 0.12 22.51
CA TYR A 288 5.89 -0.87 22.51
C TYR A 288 7.27 -0.21 22.42
N PHE A 289 7.46 0.78 21.54
CA PHE A 289 8.72 1.51 21.39
C PHE A 289 9.18 2.23 22.67
N LYS A 290 8.25 2.72 23.50
CA LYS A 290 8.59 3.38 24.77
C LYS A 290 9.03 2.42 25.87
N LYS A 291 8.62 1.14 25.84
CA LYS A 291 8.93 0.17 26.91
C LYS A 291 10.31 -0.47 26.80
N GLN A 292 10.92 -0.54 25.61
CA GLN A 292 12.17 -1.30 25.40
C GLN A 292 13.43 -0.43 25.23
N GLY A 293 13.32 0.89 25.36
CA GLY A 293 14.37 1.79 24.88
C GLY A 293 14.58 1.63 23.37
N GLN A 294 15.40 2.48 22.74
CA GLN A 294 15.66 2.42 21.29
C GLN A 294 16.44 1.17 20.83
N SER A 295 16.57 0.13 21.67
CA SER A 295 17.15 -1.15 21.25
C SER A 295 16.25 -1.79 20.21
N GLN A 296 16.80 -2.07 19.04
CA GLN A 296 16.04 -2.48 17.85
C GLN A 296 15.16 -3.69 18.15
N ASN A 297 13.86 -3.56 17.90
CA ASN A 297 12.88 -4.64 18.07
C ASN A 297 13.26 -5.83 17.16
N ILE A 298 13.81 -6.89 17.74
CA ILE A 298 14.15 -8.12 17.03
C ILE A 298 12.90 -8.98 16.90
N THR A 299 12.39 -9.11 15.68
CA THR A 299 11.21 -9.90 15.31
C THR A 299 11.51 -10.62 14.01
N LEU A 300 10.76 -11.69 13.68
CA LEU A 300 10.91 -12.33 12.37
C LEU A 300 10.88 -11.31 11.21
N GLY A 301 9.90 -10.40 11.21
CA GLY A 301 9.72 -9.44 10.12
C GLY A 301 10.86 -8.42 10.02
N THR A 302 11.37 -7.90 11.14
CA THR A 302 12.48 -6.93 11.15
C THR A 302 13.81 -7.59 10.80
N SER A 303 14.04 -8.82 11.26
CA SER A 303 15.24 -9.59 10.93
C SER A 303 15.24 -10.06 9.49
N TRP A 304 14.13 -10.61 9.00
CA TRP A 304 13.96 -10.98 7.59
C TRP A 304 14.21 -9.77 6.67
N ARG A 305 13.59 -8.61 6.98
CA ARG A 305 13.81 -7.38 6.21
C ARG A 305 15.28 -6.95 6.20
N SER A 306 15.95 -7.02 7.35
CA SER A 306 17.37 -6.70 7.45
C SER A 306 18.24 -7.59 6.56
N LEU A 307 17.92 -8.89 6.47
CA LEU A 307 18.63 -9.83 5.60
C LEU A 307 18.39 -9.51 4.12
N VAL A 308 17.14 -9.39 3.67
CA VAL A 308 16.87 -9.15 2.22
C VAL A 308 17.37 -7.78 1.75
N MET A 309 17.35 -6.75 2.61
CA MET A 309 17.94 -5.43 2.29
C MET A 309 19.47 -5.40 2.31
N ALA A 310 20.12 -6.44 2.84
CA ALA A 310 21.58 -6.55 2.83
C ALA A 310 22.15 -6.94 1.47
N LYS A 311 21.30 -7.31 0.49
CA LYS A 311 21.72 -7.67 -0.88
C LYS A 311 22.61 -6.59 -1.51
N ASP A 312 22.27 -5.32 -1.31
CA ASP A 312 23.02 -4.19 -1.86
C ASP A 312 24.26 -3.83 -1.02
N GLN A 313 24.36 -4.37 0.20
CA GLN A 313 25.39 -4.01 1.19
C GLN A 313 26.50 -5.06 1.32
N ARG A 314 26.41 -6.17 0.59
CA ARG A 314 27.40 -7.27 0.57
C ARG A 314 27.88 -7.69 1.97
N TRP A 315 26.95 -7.93 2.89
CA TRP A 315 27.31 -8.29 4.26
C TRP A 315 28.12 -9.58 4.32
N PRO A 316 29.16 -9.65 5.17
CA PRO A 316 29.89 -10.89 5.37
C PRO A 316 28.99 -11.93 6.05
N LYS A 317 29.23 -13.20 5.77
CA LYS A 317 28.47 -14.34 6.32
C LYS A 317 28.38 -14.33 7.85
N SER A 318 29.43 -13.92 8.56
CA SER A 318 29.42 -13.78 10.03
C SER A 318 28.37 -12.80 10.53
N LYS A 319 28.11 -11.72 9.78
CA LYS A 319 27.06 -10.75 10.09
C LYS A 319 25.67 -11.31 9.81
N LEU A 320 25.50 -12.09 8.74
CA LEU A 320 24.23 -12.79 8.46
C LEU A 320 23.89 -13.75 9.59
N GLN A 321 24.86 -14.58 9.99
CA GLN A 321 24.70 -15.52 11.08
C GLN A 321 24.38 -14.80 12.40
N SER A 322 25.07 -13.69 12.69
CA SER A 322 24.79 -12.91 13.90
C SER A 322 23.35 -12.40 13.98
N VAL A 323 22.77 -11.95 12.85
CA VAL A 323 21.36 -11.53 12.80
C VAL A 323 20.43 -12.71 13.06
N ILE A 324 20.71 -13.88 12.48
CA ILE A 324 19.94 -15.10 12.72
C ILE A 324 20.02 -15.47 14.21
N ASP A 325 21.21 -15.54 14.78
CA ASP A 325 21.43 -15.96 16.18
C ASP A 325 20.74 -15.01 17.18
N GLN A 326 20.87 -13.69 16.98
CA GLN A 326 20.18 -12.70 17.81
C GLN A 326 18.65 -12.85 17.71
N SER A 327 18.15 -13.12 16.50
CA SER A 327 16.73 -13.38 16.26
C SER A 327 16.27 -14.63 17.01
N MET A 328 17.00 -15.74 16.88
CA MET A 328 16.65 -17.01 17.51
C MET A 328 16.77 -16.97 19.04
N ALA A 329 17.66 -16.14 19.58
CA ALA A 329 17.77 -15.88 21.01
C ALA A 329 16.57 -15.08 21.55
N SER A 330 16.14 -14.06 20.81
CA SER A 330 14.94 -13.27 21.17
C SER A 330 13.65 -14.11 21.14
N MET A 331 13.61 -15.14 20.28
CA MET A 331 12.47 -16.03 20.06
C MET A 331 12.49 -17.30 20.91
N LYS A 332 13.29 -17.36 21.99
CA LYS A 332 13.48 -18.58 22.81
C LYS A 332 12.21 -19.15 23.45
N ASN A 333 11.19 -18.31 23.68
CA ASN A 333 9.93 -18.71 24.33
C ASN A 333 8.84 -19.13 23.32
N ILE A 334 9.13 -19.11 22.02
CA ILE A 334 8.20 -19.55 20.97
C ILE A 334 8.20 -21.08 20.92
N ALA A 335 7.04 -21.69 20.63
CA ALA A 335 6.91 -23.13 20.49
C ALA A 335 7.98 -23.71 19.52
N PRO A 336 8.60 -24.86 19.82
CA PRO A 336 9.73 -25.38 19.04
C PRO A 336 9.47 -25.50 17.54
N SER A 337 8.28 -25.98 17.15
CA SER A 337 7.89 -26.11 15.74
C SER A 337 7.82 -24.76 15.02
N LEU A 338 7.22 -23.75 15.64
CA LEU A 338 7.17 -22.40 15.11
C LEU A 338 8.55 -21.75 15.04
N ARG A 339 9.38 -21.98 16.07
CA ARG A 339 10.76 -21.49 16.13
C ARG A 339 11.61 -22.10 15.01
N GLN A 340 11.44 -23.39 14.71
CA GLN A 340 12.12 -24.06 13.59
C GLN A 340 11.69 -23.50 12.23
N ALA A 341 10.38 -23.27 12.04
CA ALA A 341 9.85 -22.65 10.84
C ALA A 341 10.35 -21.19 10.64
N GLN A 342 10.49 -20.43 11.72
CA GLN A 342 11.09 -19.09 11.68
C GLN A 342 12.57 -19.12 11.32
N LEU A 343 13.34 -20.08 11.88
CA LEU A 343 14.73 -20.28 11.51
C LEU A 343 14.88 -20.61 10.02
N PHE A 344 14.04 -21.50 9.51
CA PHE A 344 13.99 -21.83 8.08
C PHE A 344 13.81 -20.60 7.20
N VAL A 345 12.83 -19.74 7.51
CA VAL A 345 12.59 -18.49 6.78
C VAL A 345 13.83 -17.58 6.80
N LEU A 346 14.48 -17.41 7.95
CA LEU A 346 15.66 -16.55 8.07
C LEU A 346 16.88 -17.12 7.32
N GLN A 347 17.09 -18.43 7.39
CA GLN A 347 18.16 -19.11 6.65
C GLN A 347 17.94 -19.01 5.14
N ARG A 348 16.72 -19.24 4.64
CA ARG A 348 16.39 -19.12 3.22
C ARG A 348 16.56 -17.67 2.72
N ALA A 349 16.20 -16.68 3.52
CA ALA A 349 16.48 -15.28 3.20
C ALA A 349 17.99 -14.97 3.16
N ALA A 350 18.78 -15.57 4.05
CA ALA A 350 20.24 -15.44 4.02
C ALA A 350 20.88 -16.17 2.82
N MET A 351 20.27 -17.25 2.34
CA MET A 351 20.72 -17.95 1.12
C MET A 351 20.57 -17.08 -0.13
N GLU A 352 19.51 -16.26 -0.22
CA GLU A 352 19.30 -15.31 -1.35
C GLU A 352 20.44 -14.28 -1.50
N ILE A 353 21.24 -14.09 -0.45
CA ILE A 353 22.38 -13.14 -0.41
C ILE A 353 23.74 -13.83 -0.28
N GLY A 354 23.81 -15.15 -0.49
CA GLY A 354 25.06 -15.90 -0.61
C GLY A 354 25.48 -16.73 0.61
N MET A 355 24.59 -16.96 1.59
CA MET A 355 24.86 -17.94 2.65
C MET A 355 24.69 -19.37 2.09
N THR A 356 25.76 -20.17 2.10
CA THR A 356 25.78 -21.52 1.52
C THR A 356 25.80 -22.67 2.53
N ASP A 357 26.12 -22.41 3.79
CA ASP A 357 26.27 -23.42 4.86
C ASP A 357 24.92 -23.81 5.46
N VAL A 358 23.95 -24.09 4.61
CA VAL A 358 22.60 -24.46 5.01
C VAL A 358 22.36 -25.89 4.53
N ASP A 359 21.89 -26.75 5.43
CA ASP A 359 21.56 -28.13 5.11
C ASP A 359 20.32 -28.17 4.20
N THR A 360 20.57 -28.36 2.90
CA THR A 360 19.54 -28.37 1.87
C THR A 360 18.59 -29.57 1.99
N VAL A 361 19.08 -30.71 2.50
CA VAL A 361 18.27 -31.92 2.70
C VAL A 361 17.31 -31.71 3.87
N ALA A 362 17.81 -31.14 4.98
CA ALA A 362 16.95 -30.78 6.11
C ALA A 362 15.89 -29.74 5.72
N HIS A 363 16.25 -28.78 4.87
CA HIS A 363 15.32 -27.78 4.35
C HIS A 363 14.25 -28.38 3.46
N TYR A 364 14.60 -29.36 2.61
CA TYR A 364 13.64 -30.10 1.80
C TYR A 364 12.63 -30.84 2.68
N SER A 365 13.10 -31.60 3.69
CA SER A 365 12.21 -32.30 4.63
C SER A 365 11.29 -31.33 5.36
N LEU A 366 11.84 -30.22 5.87
CA LEU A 366 11.07 -29.23 6.62
C LEU A 366 10.02 -28.53 5.75
N ALA A 367 10.29 -28.28 4.47
CA ALA A 367 9.31 -27.72 3.55
C ALA A 367 8.05 -28.62 3.44
N HIS A 368 8.25 -29.94 3.37
CA HIS A 368 7.16 -30.92 3.32
C HIS A 368 6.42 -31.05 4.67
N ASP A 369 7.10 -30.82 5.80
CA ASP A 369 6.45 -30.75 7.12
C ASP A 369 5.61 -29.46 7.30
N LEU A 370 6.04 -28.35 6.66
CA LEU A 370 5.35 -27.06 6.72
C LEU A 370 4.15 -26.99 5.79
N LEU A 371 4.17 -27.69 4.64
CA LEU A 371 3.11 -27.65 3.65
C LEU A 371 1.72 -28.01 4.23
N PRO A 372 1.52 -29.12 4.97
CA PRO A 372 0.23 -29.42 5.60
C PRO A 372 -0.22 -28.36 6.61
N GLN A 373 0.72 -27.69 7.29
CA GLN A 373 0.40 -26.67 8.29
C GLN A 373 -0.14 -25.41 7.61
N ILE A 374 0.51 -24.95 6.54
CA ILE A 374 0.08 -23.77 5.80
C ILE A 374 -1.24 -24.01 5.05
N LEU A 375 -1.45 -25.23 4.54
CA LEU A 375 -2.71 -25.64 3.89
C LEU A 375 -3.89 -25.67 4.87
N LYS A 376 -3.66 -26.05 6.13
CA LYS A 376 -4.67 -26.03 7.20
C LYS A 376 -4.94 -24.63 7.74
N SER A 377 -4.02 -23.69 7.55
CA SER A 377 -4.19 -22.32 8.02
C SER A 377 -5.27 -21.60 7.22
N ASN A 378 -6.26 -21.06 7.93
CA ASN A 378 -7.36 -20.28 7.36
C ASN A 378 -7.11 -18.77 7.38
N HIS A 379 -5.97 -18.33 7.93
CA HIS A 379 -5.56 -16.94 8.04
C HIS A 379 -4.07 -16.85 7.78
N TRP A 380 -3.68 -16.14 6.72
CA TRP A 380 -2.27 -15.94 6.39
C TRP A 380 -1.84 -14.53 6.76
N GLY A 381 -0.89 -14.45 7.69
CA GLY A 381 -0.13 -13.25 7.99
C GLY A 381 1.23 -13.29 7.29
N LEU A 382 2.15 -12.41 7.72
CA LEU A 382 3.47 -12.27 7.10
C LEU A 382 4.21 -13.62 7.11
N PHE A 383 4.08 -14.36 8.20
CA PHE A 383 4.81 -15.60 8.38
C PHE A 383 4.40 -16.67 7.37
N GLU A 384 3.09 -16.90 7.16
CA GLU A 384 2.61 -17.88 6.19
C GLU A 384 3.03 -17.50 4.76
N TYR A 385 2.97 -16.21 4.39
CA TYR A 385 3.43 -15.79 3.06
C TYR A 385 4.95 -15.92 2.87
N LEU A 386 5.74 -15.72 3.93
CA LEU A 386 7.19 -15.98 3.89
C LEU A 386 7.47 -17.49 3.80
N ILE A 387 6.73 -18.33 4.51
CA ILE A 387 6.81 -19.78 4.37
C ILE A 387 6.52 -20.16 2.91
N LEU A 388 5.39 -19.70 2.34
CA LEU A 388 5.03 -19.94 0.95
C LEU A 388 6.18 -19.59 0.00
N ARG A 389 6.72 -18.37 0.11
CA ARG A 389 7.83 -17.90 -0.74
C ARG A 389 8.99 -18.90 -0.74
N TYR A 390 9.39 -19.36 0.43
CA TYR A 390 10.62 -20.13 0.59
C TYR A 390 10.47 -21.64 0.43
N ILE A 391 9.26 -22.19 0.60
CA ILE A 391 8.99 -23.61 0.32
C ILE A 391 8.73 -23.87 -1.16
N CYS A 392 8.22 -22.91 -1.94
CA CYS A 392 7.85 -23.15 -3.35
C CYS A 392 8.97 -23.82 -4.18
N PRO A 393 10.25 -23.39 -4.11
CA PRO A 393 11.33 -24.02 -4.88
C PRO A 393 11.67 -25.46 -4.43
N LEU A 394 11.04 -25.96 -3.36
CA LEU A 394 11.32 -27.26 -2.74
C LEU A 394 10.16 -28.25 -2.89
N LEU A 395 9.09 -27.88 -3.59
CA LEU A 395 7.88 -28.68 -3.73
C LEU A 395 7.73 -29.21 -5.16
N SER A 396 7.00 -30.32 -5.30
CA SER A 396 6.56 -30.82 -6.61
C SER A 396 5.46 -29.94 -7.23
N PHE A 397 5.24 -30.05 -8.55
CA PHE A 397 4.21 -29.27 -9.23
C PHE A 397 2.77 -29.57 -8.75
N ASP A 398 2.50 -30.80 -8.29
CA ASP A 398 1.20 -31.17 -7.72
C ASP A 398 0.98 -30.47 -6.37
N GLU A 399 2.01 -30.45 -5.52
CA GLU A 399 1.99 -29.74 -4.24
C GLU A 399 1.89 -28.22 -4.43
N LEU A 400 2.60 -27.68 -5.43
CA LEU A 400 2.51 -26.26 -5.81
C LEU A 400 1.08 -25.91 -6.26
N SER A 401 0.44 -26.77 -7.04
CA SER A 401 -0.96 -26.58 -7.45
C SER A 401 -1.88 -26.45 -6.23
N MET A 402 -1.74 -27.34 -5.24
CA MET A 402 -2.50 -27.28 -3.99
C MET A 402 -2.19 -26.02 -3.17
N LEU A 403 -0.90 -25.68 -3.01
CA LEU A 403 -0.46 -24.51 -2.24
C LEU A 403 -1.00 -23.21 -2.83
N PHE A 404 -0.92 -23.04 -4.15
CA PHE A 404 -1.40 -21.83 -4.82
C PHE A 404 -2.93 -21.75 -4.91
N GLN A 405 -3.65 -22.88 -4.94
CA GLN A 405 -5.11 -22.85 -4.76
C GLN A 405 -5.50 -22.35 -3.37
N GLN A 406 -4.81 -22.79 -2.31
CA GLN A 406 -5.02 -22.25 -0.97
C GLN A 406 -4.60 -20.78 -0.91
N GLY A 407 -3.47 -20.41 -1.51
CA GLY A 407 -2.99 -19.04 -1.60
C GLY A 407 -4.01 -18.11 -2.28
N LYS A 408 -4.60 -18.53 -3.40
CA LYS A 408 -5.69 -17.83 -4.08
C LYS A 408 -6.86 -17.58 -3.11
N ARG A 409 -7.31 -18.62 -2.40
CA ARG A 409 -8.40 -18.51 -1.43
C ARG A 409 -8.06 -17.51 -0.32
N MET A 410 -6.83 -17.51 0.19
CA MET A 410 -6.41 -16.58 1.24
C MET A 410 -6.32 -15.14 0.74
N MET A 411 -5.79 -14.93 -0.48
CA MET A 411 -5.75 -13.60 -1.11
C MET A 411 -7.15 -13.05 -1.37
N GLN A 412 -8.11 -13.88 -1.76
CA GLN A 412 -9.51 -13.47 -1.93
C GLN A 412 -10.20 -13.09 -0.60
N LYS A 413 -9.85 -13.76 0.51
CA LYS A 413 -10.36 -13.40 1.84
C LYS A 413 -9.77 -12.10 2.39
N HIS A 414 -8.51 -11.81 2.05
CA HIS A 414 -7.75 -10.67 2.57
C HIS A 414 -7.07 -9.86 1.48
N ILE A 415 -7.86 -9.32 0.55
CA ILE A 415 -7.42 -8.63 -0.68
C ILE A 415 -6.40 -7.50 -0.41
N ASN A 416 -6.54 -6.82 0.73
CA ASN A 416 -5.71 -5.66 1.09
C ASN A 416 -4.48 -6.01 1.95
N TYR A 417 -4.12 -7.30 2.08
CA TYR A 417 -2.92 -7.68 2.80
C TYR A 417 -1.69 -7.63 1.90
N ASP A 418 -0.63 -6.97 2.36
CA ASP A 418 0.59 -6.77 1.56
C ASP A 418 1.36 -8.07 1.29
N GLY A 419 1.17 -9.11 2.13
CA GLY A 419 1.83 -10.40 1.94
C GLY A 419 1.47 -11.12 0.63
N ALA A 420 0.36 -10.77 -0.03
CA ALA A 420 0.00 -11.29 -1.35
C ALA A 420 1.10 -11.07 -2.40
N THR A 421 1.93 -10.04 -2.24
CA THR A 421 3.10 -9.78 -3.10
C THR A 421 4.04 -10.99 -3.16
N PHE A 422 4.31 -11.63 -2.02
CA PHE A 422 5.18 -12.80 -1.96
C PHE A 422 4.60 -14.01 -2.69
N ALA A 423 3.28 -14.15 -2.72
CA ALA A 423 2.63 -15.20 -3.48
C ALA A 423 2.76 -14.98 -4.99
N TYR A 424 2.57 -13.76 -5.48
CA TYR A 424 2.75 -13.46 -6.90
C TYR A 424 4.20 -13.62 -7.37
N GLU A 425 5.16 -13.17 -6.57
CA GLU A 425 6.59 -13.37 -6.86
C GLU A 425 6.95 -14.86 -6.94
N ALA A 426 6.44 -15.67 -5.99
CA ALA A 426 6.63 -17.11 -6.00
C ALA A 426 5.99 -17.78 -7.24
N MET A 427 4.79 -17.35 -7.63
CA MET A 427 4.15 -17.82 -8.88
C MET A 427 5.02 -17.50 -10.10
N SER A 428 5.54 -16.26 -10.19
CA SER A 428 6.38 -15.83 -11.32
C SER A 428 7.64 -16.70 -11.44
N ALA A 429 8.29 -17.04 -10.32
CA ALA A 429 9.43 -17.94 -10.31
C ALA A 429 9.04 -19.37 -10.76
N VAL A 430 7.96 -19.91 -10.20
CA VAL A 430 7.48 -21.26 -10.54
C VAL A 430 7.08 -21.41 -12.01
N PHE A 431 6.62 -20.34 -12.67
CA PHE A 431 6.32 -20.39 -14.11
C PHE A 431 7.57 -20.62 -14.97
N VAL A 432 8.71 -20.03 -14.58
CA VAL A 432 10.00 -20.30 -15.23
C VAL A 432 10.39 -21.77 -15.04
N ASP A 433 10.26 -22.27 -13.81
CA ASP A 433 10.59 -23.65 -13.47
C ASP A 433 9.70 -24.65 -14.22
N ALA A 434 8.40 -24.35 -14.37
CA ALA A 434 7.47 -25.17 -15.13
C ALA A 434 7.87 -25.31 -16.60
N VAL A 435 8.28 -24.20 -17.24
CA VAL A 435 8.74 -24.22 -18.65
C VAL A 435 10.04 -25.03 -18.80
N ASN A 436 10.93 -24.98 -17.81
CA ASN A 436 12.21 -25.70 -17.85
C ASN A 436 12.10 -27.20 -17.53
N ALA A 437 11.22 -27.57 -16.59
CA ALA A 437 11.21 -28.90 -16.00
C ALA A 437 10.11 -29.82 -16.53
N LEU A 438 9.00 -29.28 -17.04
CA LEU A 438 7.86 -30.08 -17.48
C LEU A 438 7.82 -30.23 -19.01
N PRO A 439 7.32 -31.37 -19.52
CA PRO A 439 6.94 -31.49 -20.93
C PRO A 439 5.92 -30.40 -21.33
N PRO A 440 5.95 -29.87 -22.57
CA PRO A 440 5.12 -28.72 -22.97
C PRO A 440 3.62 -28.84 -22.68
N ASP A 441 3.02 -30.00 -22.90
CA ASP A 441 1.58 -30.23 -22.64
C ASP A 441 1.28 -30.16 -21.14
N LYS A 442 2.11 -30.81 -20.31
CA LYS A 442 1.97 -30.79 -18.84
C LYS A 442 2.23 -29.40 -18.26
N ALA A 443 3.22 -28.69 -18.81
CA ALA A 443 3.49 -27.31 -18.45
C ALA A 443 2.28 -26.43 -18.76
N THR A 444 1.68 -26.59 -19.95
CA THR A 444 0.47 -25.88 -20.36
C THR A 444 -0.70 -26.12 -19.40
N ASP A 445 -0.97 -27.37 -19.06
CA ASP A 445 -2.05 -27.74 -18.14
C ASP A 445 -1.85 -27.12 -16.75
N PHE A 446 -0.62 -27.19 -16.22
CA PHE A 446 -0.25 -26.56 -14.95
C PHE A 446 -0.45 -25.04 -15.01
N LEU A 447 0.08 -24.36 -16.03
CA LEU A 447 -0.01 -22.92 -16.20
C LEU A 447 -1.46 -22.43 -16.34
N HIS A 448 -2.32 -23.20 -17.02
CA HIS A 448 -3.74 -22.85 -17.17
C HIS A 448 -4.50 -22.76 -15.85
N GLN A 449 -4.07 -23.44 -14.79
CA GLN A 449 -4.64 -23.30 -13.45
C GLN A 449 -4.49 -21.88 -12.88
N PHE A 450 -3.61 -21.04 -13.44
CA PHE A 450 -3.32 -19.67 -12.96
C PHE A 450 -4.03 -18.57 -13.75
N LYS A 451 -4.87 -18.91 -14.74
CA LYS A 451 -5.66 -17.92 -15.52
C LYS A 451 -6.56 -17.02 -14.67
N TRP A 452 -6.86 -17.42 -13.43
CA TRP A 452 -7.59 -16.56 -12.48
C TRP A 452 -6.84 -15.27 -12.13
N LEU A 453 -5.52 -15.19 -12.32
CA LEU A 453 -4.74 -13.96 -12.12
C LEU A 453 -5.30 -12.78 -12.92
N TYR A 454 -5.84 -13.05 -14.11
CA TYR A 454 -6.43 -12.04 -15.00
C TYR A 454 -7.70 -11.39 -14.41
N SER A 455 -8.39 -12.09 -13.49
CA SER A 455 -9.63 -11.62 -12.86
C SER A 455 -9.44 -10.90 -11.53
N VAL A 456 -8.20 -10.80 -11.02
CA VAL A 456 -7.94 -10.18 -9.72
C VAL A 456 -7.89 -8.67 -9.85
N ASP A 457 -8.85 -7.99 -9.24
CA ASP A 457 -8.92 -6.52 -9.24
C ASP A 457 -7.94 -5.89 -8.23
N VAL A 458 -6.65 -5.92 -8.59
CA VAL A 458 -5.54 -5.36 -7.81
C VAL A 458 -4.43 -4.85 -8.74
N ALA A 459 -4.01 -3.61 -8.55
CA ALA A 459 -2.90 -2.98 -9.27
C ALA A 459 -1.57 -3.08 -8.52
N LYS A 460 -1.10 -4.31 -8.28
CA LYS A 460 0.20 -4.57 -7.65
C LYS A 460 1.21 -4.94 -8.72
N ARG A 461 2.40 -4.32 -8.71
CA ARG A 461 3.53 -4.66 -9.61
C ARG A 461 3.80 -6.16 -9.67
N SER A 462 3.85 -6.84 -8.53
CA SER A 462 4.10 -8.28 -8.46
C SER A 462 3.02 -9.11 -9.15
N ARG A 463 1.74 -8.68 -9.13
CA ARG A 463 0.67 -9.31 -9.91
C ARG A 463 0.89 -9.09 -11.40
N TRP A 464 1.22 -7.88 -11.83
CA TRP A 464 1.53 -7.56 -13.23
C TRP A 464 2.69 -8.43 -13.74
N GLN A 465 3.75 -8.57 -12.95
CA GLN A 465 4.86 -9.46 -13.25
C GLN A 465 4.40 -10.92 -13.36
N ALA A 466 3.59 -11.43 -12.42
CA ALA A 466 3.06 -12.79 -12.51
C ALA A 466 2.17 -13.00 -13.76
N ILE A 467 1.37 -12.01 -14.17
CA ILE A 467 0.57 -12.07 -15.39
C ILE A 467 1.47 -12.12 -16.64
N GLY A 468 2.47 -11.25 -16.71
CA GLY A 468 3.44 -11.24 -17.81
C GLY A 468 4.24 -12.54 -17.88
N GLY A 469 4.66 -13.06 -16.73
CA GLY A 469 5.32 -14.36 -16.62
C GLY A 469 4.42 -15.51 -17.09
N LEU A 470 3.15 -15.53 -16.68
CA LEU A 470 2.19 -16.54 -17.13
C LEU A 470 1.95 -16.47 -18.65
N LYS A 471 1.76 -15.26 -19.21
CA LYS A 471 1.57 -15.08 -20.66
C LYS A 471 2.80 -15.54 -21.45
N THR A 472 4.00 -15.20 -20.97
CA THR A 472 5.28 -15.63 -21.55
C THR A 472 5.43 -17.14 -21.50
N ALA A 473 5.15 -17.76 -20.35
CA ALA A 473 5.22 -19.20 -20.16
C ALA A 473 4.26 -19.96 -21.10
N LEU A 474 3.03 -19.46 -21.25
CA LEU A 474 2.04 -20.03 -22.17
C LEU A 474 2.47 -19.87 -23.65
N ASP A 475 3.09 -18.74 -24.01
CA ASP A 475 3.62 -18.57 -25.36
C ASP A 475 4.78 -19.53 -25.68
N LEU A 476 5.71 -19.73 -24.73
CA LEU A 476 6.83 -20.64 -24.92
C LEU A 476 6.42 -22.11 -25.01
N THR A 477 5.37 -22.49 -24.29
CA THR A 477 4.86 -23.88 -24.23
C THR A 477 3.93 -24.20 -25.40
N GLN A 478 3.08 -23.27 -25.84
CA GLN A 478 2.10 -23.51 -26.90
C GLN A 478 2.54 -23.02 -28.29
N ARG A 479 3.29 -21.91 -28.35
CA ARG A 479 3.85 -21.32 -29.58
C ARG A 479 2.82 -21.02 -30.67
N THR A 480 1.70 -20.42 -30.29
CA THR A 480 0.62 -20.05 -31.22
C THR A 480 0.62 -18.55 -31.53
N THR A 481 0.00 -18.15 -32.64
CA THR A 481 -0.22 -16.74 -32.96
C THR A 481 -1.02 -16.03 -31.86
N ALA A 482 -1.97 -16.71 -31.23
CA ALA A 482 -2.80 -16.15 -30.18
C ALA A 482 -2.02 -15.90 -28.88
N THR A 483 -1.14 -16.81 -28.46
CA THR A 483 -0.29 -16.62 -27.28
C THR A 483 0.73 -15.50 -27.49
N ARG A 484 1.31 -15.40 -28.70
CA ARG A 484 2.23 -14.32 -29.04
C ARG A 484 1.54 -12.96 -29.05
N ALA A 485 0.35 -12.87 -29.66
CA ALA A 485 -0.47 -11.66 -29.64
C ALA A 485 -0.82 -11.23 -28.20
N SER A 486 -1.14 -12.19 -27.33
CA SER A 486 -1.42 -11.91 -25.90
C SER A 486 -0.20 -11.35 -25.16
N VAL A 487 1.02 -11.78 -25.49
CA VAL A 487 2.27 -11.21 -24.94
C VAL A 487 2.51 -9.79 -25.50
N GLN A 488 2.33 -9.58 -26.80
CA GLN A 488 2.48 -8.25 -27.42
C GLN A 488 1.48 -7.23 -26.86
N GLN A 489 0.22 -7.65 -26.66
CA GLN A 489 -0.79 -6.83 -26.00
C GLN A 489 -0.34 -6.47 -24.57
N PHE A 490 0.16 -7.44 -23.81
CA PHE A 490 0.67 -7.18 -22.46
C PHE A 490 1.82 -6.15 -22.46
N ILE A 491 2.78 -6.28 -23.38
CA ILE A 491 3.89 -5.32 -23.51
C ILE A 491 3.36 -3.92 -23.84
N THR A 492 2.36 -3.84 -24.72
CA THR A 492 1.69 -2.58 -25.09
C THR A 492 1.05 -1.93 -23.87
N CYS A 493 0.22 -2.69 -23.13
CA CYS A 493 -0.43 -2.19 -21.92
C CYS A 493 0.60 -1.77 -20.86
N CYS A 494 1.70 -2.51 -20.67
CA CYS A 494 2.76 -2.10 -19.73
C CYS A 494 3.39 -0.76 -20.12
N LYS A 495 3.62 -0.52 -21.42
CA LYS A 495 4.20 0.75 -21.89
C LYS A 495 3.23 1.92 -21.71
N SER A 496 1.96 1.76 -22.05
CA SER A 496 0.95 2.82 -21.94
C SER A 496 0.60 3.16 -20.49
N THR A 497 0.58 2.16 -19.60
CA THR A 497 0.26 2.34 -18.18
C THR A 497 1.46 2.66 -17.29
N GLY A 498 2.68 2.66 -17.85
CA GLY A 498 3.92 3.05 -17.17
C GLY A 498 4.61 1.94 -16.35
N HIS A 499 4.31 0.67 -16.58
CA HIS A 499 4.96 -0.48 -15.94
C HIS A 499 6.29 -0.87 -16.60
N GLY A 500 7.22 0.08 -16.67
CA GLY A 500 8.54 -0.12 -17.29
C GLY A 500 9.40 -1.17 -16.58
N THR A 501 9.47 -1.15 -15.25
CA THR A 501 10.27 -2.17 -14.53
C THR A 501 9.63 -3.54 -14.52
N VAL A 502 8.31 -3.68 -14.68
CA VAL A 502 7.71 -5.00 -14.89
C VAL A 502 8.31 -5.65 -16.13
N LEU A 503 8.46 -4.89 -17.23
CA LEU A 503 9.10 -5.39 -18.44
C LEU A 503 10.59 -5.66 -18.24
N ALA A 504 11.30 -4.81 -17.49
CA ALA A 504 12.71 -5.03 -17.19
C ALA A 504 12.93 -6.28 -16.32
N ASP A 505 12.10 -6.49 -15.30
CA ASP A 505 12.14 -7.67 -14.43
C ASP A 505 11.82 -8.94 -15.21
N LEU A 506 10.81 -8.91 -16.08
CA LEU A 506 10.47 -10.04 -16.95
C LEU A 506 11.63 -10.34 -17.91
N ARG A 507 12.23 -9.32 -18.52
CA ARG A 507 13.42 -9.49 -19.36
C ARG A 507 14.55 -10.15 -18.58
N ALA A 508 14.84 -9.68 -17.37
CA ALA A 508 15.88 -10.26 -16.52
C ALA A 508 15.52 -11.69 -16.06
N GLN A 509 14.26 -11.97 -15.74
CA GLN A 509 13.81 -13.28 -15.29
C GLN A 509 13.83 -14.33 -16.41
N TRP A 510 13.45 -13.94 -17.62
CA TRP A 510 13.27 -14.84 -18.77
C TRP A 510 14.42 -14.84 -19.76
N HIS A 511 15.49 -14.06 -19.53
CA HIS A 511 16.60 -13.82 -20.49
C HIS A 511 17.18 -15.09 -21.14
N ASN A 512 17.26 -16.22 -20.42
CA ASN A 512 17.81 -17.47 -20.95
C ASN A 512 16.83 -18.30 -21.79
N LEU A 513 15.54 -17.94 -21.80
CA LEU A 513 14.45 -18.73 -22.39
C LEU A 513 13.76 -18.04 -23.57
N VAL A 514 13.99 -16.74 -23.76
CA VAL A 514 13.40 -15.96 -24.84
C VAL A 514 14.50 -15.30 -25.69
N PRO A 515 14.27 -15.08 -26.99
CA PRO A 515 15.24 -14.36 -27.83
C PRO A 515 15.42 -12.91 -27.38
N GLU A 516 16.54 -12.30 -27.77
CA GLU A 516 16.76 -10.86 -27.62
C GLU A 516 15.63 -10.06 -28.30
N GLY A 517 15.22 -8.96 -27.68
CA GLY A 517 14.09 -8.15 -28.18
C GLY A 517 12.70 -8.78 -27.95
N TYR A 518 12.57 -9.93 -27.30
CA TYR A 518 11.26 -10.59 -27.11
C TYR A 518 10.21 -9.72 -26.40
N PHE A 519 10.66 -8.90 -25.43
CA PHE A 519 9.83 -7.93 -24.68
C PHE A 519 9.81 -6.53 -25.30
N GLU A 520 10.21 -6.41 -26.57
CA GLU A 520 10.14 -5.18 -27.35
C GLU A 520 8.98 -5.29 -28.35
N ILE A 521 8.46 -4.14 -28.79
CA ILE A 521 7.38 -4.07 -29.80
C ILE A 521 8.04 -3.66 -31.11
#